data_AF-A0A0V0YT35-F1
#
_entry.id   AF-A0A0V0YT35-F1
#
_cell.length_a   1.000
_cell.length_b   1.000
_cell.length_c   1.000
_cell.angle_alpha   90.00
_cell.angle_beta   90.00
_cell.angle_gamma   90.00
#
_symmetry.space_group_name_H-M   'P 1'
#
loop_
_entity.id
_entity.type
_entity.pdbx_description
1 polymer ?
#
loop_
_entity_poly.entity_id
_entity_poly.type
_entity_poly.pdbx_seq_one_letter_code
_entity_poly.pdbx_strand_id
1 'polypeptide(L)'
;MGGAAHDPFDIFQSFFGGNPFGDRGGGRGRRQRRGEDVIHPLKVSLEELYSGTSKKLSLSRNALCSKCKGKGSKSGASMKCSGCQGSGMKVSIRQLGPSMIQQMQHPCNECKGTGETI
;
A
#
# COMPACT_ATOMS: atom_id res chain seq x y z
N MET A 1 33.87 -44.97 -13.40
CA MET A 1 34.46 -43.68 -13.81
C MET A 1 34.07 -43.44 -15.26
N GLY A 2 33.15 -42.50 -15.52
CA GLY A 2 32.71 -42.11 -16.85
C GLY A 2 32.06 -40.73 -16.75
N GLY A 3 32.65 -39.76 -17.45
CA GLY A 3 32.46 -38.33 -17.20
C GLY A 3 31.05 -37.82 -17.44
N ALA A 4 30.59 -36.98 -16.51
CA ALA A 4 29.40 -36.16 -16.66
C ALA A 4 29.62 -35.18 -17.83
N ALA A 5 29.00 -35.47 -18.98
CA ALA A 5 28.78 -34.49 -20.02
C ALA A 5 27.76 -33.48 -19.47
N HIS A 6 28.27 -32.38 -18.91
CA HIS A 6 27.45 -31.23 -18.57
C HIS A 6 27.02 -30.56 -19.87
N ASP A 7 25.74 -30.70 -20.22
CA ASP A 7 25.15 -29.96 -21.31
C ASP A 7 25.18 -28.46 -20.94
N PRO A 8 25.74 -27.57 -21.76
CA PRO A 8 25.74 -26.14 -21.47
C PRO A 8 24.32 -25.56 -21.34
N PHE A 9 23.30 -26.23 -21.88
CA PHE A 9 21.89 -25.83 -21.69
C PHE A 9 21.36 -26.14 -20.28
N ASP A 10 21.96 -27.05 -19.51
CA ASP A 10 21.54 -27.39 -18.13
C ASP A 10 21.85 -26.25 -17.14
N ILE A 11 22.94 -25.51 -17.37
CA ILE A 11 23.29 -24.31 -16.60
C ILE A 11 22.31 -23.17 -16.92
N PHE A 12 21.95 -22.99 -18.20
CA PHE A 12 20.93 -22.02 -18.60
C PHE A 12 19.54 -22.40 -18.07
N GLN A 13 19.17 -23.68 -18.05
CA GLN A 13 17.92 -24.14 -17.43
C GLN A 13 17.94 -24.00 -15.90
N SER A 14 19.07 -24.18 -15.23
CA SER A 14 19.20 -23.92 -13.79
C SER A 14 19.08 -22.42 -13.44
N PHE A 15 19.43 -21.52 -14.37
CA PHE A 15 19.33 -20.07 -14.19
C PHE A 15 18.00 -19.47 -14.69
N PHE A 16 17.41 -20.02 -15.76
CA PHE A 16 16.23 -19.48 -16.45
C PHE A 16 15.01 -20.40 -16.46
N GLY A 17 15.17 -21.70 -16.18
CA GLY A 17 14.14 -22.74 -16.31
C GLY A 17 13.71 -23.42 -15.00
N GLY A 18 14.41 -23.17 -13.88
CA GLY A 18 14.06 -23.65 -12.55
C GLY A 18 14.10 -22.50 -11.55
N ASN A 19 12.96 -21.83 -11.35
CA ASN A 19 12.76 -20.69 -10.46
C ASN A 19 13.72 -20.65 -9.23
N PRO A 20 14.83 -19.88 -9.30
CA PRO A 20 15.61 -19.52 -8.11
C PRO A 20 14.86 -18.49 -7.27
N PHE A 21 13.82 -17.89 -7.85
CA PHE A 21 12.78 -17.14 -7.18
C PHE A 21 11.64 -18.08 -6.79
N GLY A 22 11.98 -19.02 -5.91
CA GLY A 22 10.99 -19.58 -5.01
C GLY A 22 10.23 -18.43 -4.35
N ASP A 23 8.90 -18.56 -4.37
CA ASP A 23 8.05 -18.04 -3.31
C ASP A 23 8.30 -16.57 -2.90
N ARG A 24 8.17 -15.65 -3.86
CA ARG A 24 7.90 -14.24 -3.52
C ARG A 24 6.57 -13.76 -4.06
N GLY A 25 5.60 -14.66 -4.02
CA GLY A 25 4.17 -14.33 -3.90
C GLY A 25 3.83 -13.74 -2.52
N GLY A 26 4.78 -13.05 -1.88
CA GLY A 26 4.50 -12.10 -0.81
C GLY A 26 3.78 -10.92 -1.43
N GLY A 27 2.50 -11.12 -1.72
CA GLY A 27 1.57 -10.04 -2.00
C GLY A 27 1.88 -8.97 -0.99
N ARG A 28 2.18 -7.77 -1.48
CA ARG A 28 2.32 -6.56 -0.68
C ARG A 28 0.98 -6.33 -0.02
N GLY A 29 0.65 -7.12 1.00
CA GLY A 29 -0.50 -6.95 1.84
C GLY A 29 -0.44 -5.51 2.25
N ARG A 30 -1.47 -4.75 1.88
CA ARG A 30 -1.61 -3.33 2.20
C ARG A 30 -1.23 -3.20 3.67
N ARG A 31 0.00 -2.77 3.96
CA ARG A 31 0.48 -2.63 5.33
C ARG A 31 -0.48 -1.63 5.93
N GLN A 32 -1.28 -2.07 6.89
CA GLN A 32 -2.33 -1.24 7.48
C GLN A 32 -1.61 0.00 8.03
N ARG A 33 -1.75 1.12 7.31
CA ARG A 33 -1.11 2.36 7.70
C ARG A 33 -1.76 2.76 9.02
N ARG A 34 -0.99 2.70 10.10
CA ARG A 34 -1.45 3.22 11.39
C ARG A 34 -1.70 4.72 11.22
N GLY A 35 -2.79 5.20 11.81
CA GLY A 35 -3.06 6.63 11.86
C GLY A 35 -1.98 7.35 12.68
N GLU A 36 -1.88 8.66 12.48
CA GLU A 36 -0.99 9.52 13.25
C GLU A 36 -1.53 9.71 14.68
N ASP A 37 -0.62 9.82 15.65
CA ASP A 37 -0.97 10.06 17.05
C ASP A 37 -1.34 11.54 17.27
N VAL A 38 -2.33 11.79 18.13
CA VAL A 38 -2.77 13.15 18.50
C VAL A 38 -2.35 13.42 19.94
N ILE A 39 -1.46 14.39 20.15
CA ILE A 39 -1.00 14.83 21.47
C ILE A 39 -1.77 16.08 21.89
N HIS A 40 -2.49 16.03 23.01
CA HIS A 40 -3.19 17.18 23.57
C HIS A 40 -2.66 17.52 24.98
N PRO A 41 -1.84 18.58 25.13
CA PRO A 41 -1.30 18.96 26.44
C PRO A 41 -2.39 19.54 27.33
N LEU A 42 -2.60 18.94 28.50
CA LEU A 42 -3.54 19.41 29.52
C LEU A 42 -2.83 20.28 30.54
N LYS A 43 -3.28 21.53 30.70
CA LYS A 43 -2.81 22.43 31.77
C LYS A 43 -3.56 22.13 33.06
N VAL A 44 -2.80 21.89 34.12
CA VAL A 44 -3.31 21.62 35.48
C VAL A 44 -2.55 22.48 36.48
N SER A 45 -3.25 22.93 37.54
CA SER A 45 -2.62 23.60 38.69
C SER A 45 -2.12 22.56 39.70
N LEU A 46 -1.21 22.95 40.60
CA LEU A 46 -0.70 22.08 41.67
C LEU A 46 -1.82 21.64 42.64
N GLU A 47 -2.77 22.54 42.91
CA GLU A 47 -3.92 22.28 43.78
C GLU A 47 -4.87 21.25 43.17
N GLU A 48 -5.12 21.32 41.86
CA GLU A 48 -5.91 20.35 41.10
C GLU A 48 -5.23 18.96 41.05
N LEU A 49 -3.90 18.93 41.01
CA LEU A 49 -3.14 17.68 41.10
C LEU A 49 -3.22 17.06 42.50
N TYR A 50 -3.18 17.89 43.55
CA TYR A 50 -3.24 17.42 44.94
C TYR A 50 -4.62 16.92 45.34
N SER A 51 -5.68 17.65 44.94
CA SER A 51 -7.07 17.30 45.24
C SER A 51 -7.66 16.25 44.31
N GLY A 52 -7.05 16.05 43.13
CA GLY A 52 -7.56 15.19 42.07
C GLY A 52 -8.72 15.87 41.32
N THR A 53 -8.56 16.10 40.02
CA THR A 53 -9.59 16.72 39.17
C THR A 53 -9.96 15.84 37.97
N SER A 54 -11.23 15.92 37.54
CA SER A 54 -11.73 15.29 36.33
C SER A 54 -12.09 16.36 35.30
N LYS A 55 -11.29 16.47 34.23
CA LYS A 55 -11.52 17.41 33.12
C LYS A 55 -12.11 16.67 31.92
N LYS A 56 -13.24 17.16 31.40
CA LYS A 56 -13.84 16.64 30.17
C LYS A 56 -13.06 17.17 28.97
N LEU A 57 -12.55 16.25 28.14
CA LEU A 57 -11.73 16.57 26.98
C LEU A 57 -12.51 16.24 25.70
N SER A 58 -12.77 17.25 24.88
CA SER A 58 -13.46 17.10 23.60
C SER A 58 -12.44 16.85 22.49
N LEU A 59 -12.25 15.59 22.10
CA LEU A 59 -11.38 15.20 20.97
C LEU A 59 -12.22 15.00 19.69
N SER A 60 -11.82 15.67 18.62
CA SER A 60 -12.25 15.33 17.26
C SER A 60 -11.29 14.30 16.67
N ARG A 61 -11.80 13.12 16.31
CA ARG A 61 -11.05 12.08 15.59
C ARG A 61 -11.76 11.67 14.33
N ASN A 62 -10.99 11.34 13.30
CA ASN A 62 -11.54 10.71 12.10
C ASN A 62 -11.92 9.27 12.44
N ALA A 63 -13.19 8.95 12.30
CA ALA A 63 -13.73 7.60 12.47
C ALA A 63 -14.27 7.07 11.15
N LEU A 64 -14.34 5.75 11.01
CA LEU A 64 -14.97 5.13 9.86
C LEU A 64 -16.44 5.55 9.79
N CYS A 65 -16.88 6.01 8.62
CA CYS A 65 -18.28 6.37 8.41
C CYS A 65 -19.18 5.16 8.66
N SER A 66 -20.17 5.31 9.54
CA SER A 66 -21.09 4.22 9.91
C SER A 66 -21.95 3.73 8.73
N LYS A 67 -22.30 4.65 7.81
CA LYS A 67 -23.17 4.35 6.66
C LYS A 67 -22.46 3.54 5.58
N CYS A 68 -21.24 3.92 5.21
CA CYS A 68 -20.48 3.26 4.14
C CYS A 68 -19.36 2.33 4.64
N LYS A 69 -19.15 2.23 5.96
CA LYS A 69 -18.10 1.42 6.61
C LYS A 69 -16.70 1.65 6.01
N GLY A 70 -16.42 2.89 5.60
CA GLY A 70 -15.14 3.26 4.97
C GLY A 70 -15.01 2.89 3.49
N LYS A 71 -16.05 2.34 2.84
CA LYS A 71 -16.03 2.03 1.40
C LYS A 71 -16.23 3.26 0.50
N GLY A 72 -16.74 4.36 1.06
CA GLY A 72 -16.97 5.60 0.31
C GLY A 72 -18.19 5.59 -0.64
N SER A 73 -18.87 4.46 -0.83
CA SER A 73 -20.07 4.33 -1.66
C SER A 73 -21.37 4.25 -0.86
N LYS A 74 -22.47 4.76 -1.41
CA LYS A 74 -23.80 4.74 -0.77
C LYS A 74 -24.38 3.31 -0.72
N SER A 75 -24.14 2.51 -1.75
CA SER A 75 -24.60 1.11 -1.86
C SER A 75 -23.64 0.11 -1.24
N GLY A 76 -22.43 0.53 -0.83
CA GLY A 76 -21.38 -0.37 -0.37
C GLY A 76 -20.74 -1.24 -1.48
N ALA A 77 -21.16 -1.04 -2.73
CA ALA A 77 -20.53 -1.62 -3.91
C ALA A 77 -19.34 -0.75 -4.33
N SER A 78 -18.27 -1.38 -4.78
CA SER A 78 -17.15 -0.73 -5.44
C SER A 78 -16.80 -1.54 -6.68
N MET A 79 -16.53 -0.84 -7.78
CA MET A 79 -16.14 -1.44 -9.05
C MET A 79 -14.63 -1.34 -9.19
N LYS A 80 -14.00 -2.35 -9.80
CA LYS A 80 -12.56 -2.25 -10.11
C LYS A 80 -12.35 -1.11 -11.10
N CYS A 81 -11.38 -0.24 -10.83
CA CYS A 81 -11.06 0.86 -11.72
C CYS A 81 -10.58 0.32 -13.07
N SER A 82 -11.25 0.69 -14.16
CA SER A 82 -10.93 0.25 -15.53
C SER A 82 -9.52 0.67 -15.97
N GLY A 83 -9.11 1.91 -15.67
CA GLY A 83 -7.82 2.42 -16.11
C GLY A 83 -6.59 1.80 -15.46
N CYS A 84 -6.72 1.24 -14.25
CA CYS A 84 -5.59 0.59 -13.55
C CYS A 84 -5.85 -0.88 -13.22
N GLN A 85 -6.99 -1.43 -13.64
CA GLN A 85 -7.41 -2.82 -13.40
C GLN A 85 -7.34 -3.26 -11.92
N GLY A 86 -7.54 -2.32 -10.98
CA GLY A 86 -7.46 -2.59 -9.54
C GLY A 86 -6.10 -2.35 -8.89
N SER A 87 -5.06 -1.99 -9.64
CA SER A 87 -3.71 -1.77 -9.08
C SER A 87 -3.58 -0.44 -8.32
N GLY A 88 -4.42 0.56 -8.66
CA GLY A 88 -4.33 1.93 -8.14
C GLY A 88 -3.21 2.77 -8.76
N MET A 89 -2.32 2.17 -9.56
CA MET A 89 -1.14 2.84 -10.11
C MET A 89 -1.08 2.63 -11.63
N LYS A 90 -0.68 3.68 -12.37
CA LYS A 90 -0.38 3.61 -13.81
C LYS A 90 1.12 3.77 -14.01
N VAL A 91 1.67 3.01 -14.96
CA VAL A 91 3.09 3.08 -15.36
C VAL A 91 3.16 3.89 -16.65
N SER A 92 3.79 5.07 -16.61
CA SER A 92 4.14 5.82 -17.83
C SER A 92 5.59 5.57 -18.18
N ILE A 93 5.86 5.21 -19.42
CA ILE A 93 7.22 5.07 -19.94
C ILE A 93 7.57 6.39 -20.65
N ARG A 94 8.61 7.08 -20.17
CA ARG A 94 9.14 8.29 -20.80
C ARG A 94 10.47 7.96 -21.46
N GLN A 95 10.57 8.16 -22.77
CA GLN A 95 11.83 8.01 -23.51
C GLN A 95 12.65 9.29 -23.35
N LEU A 96 13.88 9.16 -22.84
CA LEU A 96 14.79 10.29 -22.60
C LEU A 96 15.88 10.40 -23.67
N GLY A 97 16.11 9.33 -24.44
CA GLY A 97 17.07 9.30 -25.55
C GLY A 97 17.13 7.94 -26.24
N PRO A 98 18.06 7.75 -27.19
CA PRO A 98 18.39 6.43 -27.72
C PRO A 98 18.75 5.51 -26.56
N SER A 99 18.14 4.32 -26.54
CA SER A 99 18.29 3.28 -25.49
C SER A 99 17.97 3.65 -24.02
N MET A 100 17.52 4.87 -23.71
CA MET A 100 17.13 5.27 -22.36
C MET A 100 15.61 5.45 -22.20
N ILE A 101 14.99 4.49 -21.49
CA ILE A 101 13.58 4.57 -21.06
C ILE A 101 13.50 4.73 -19.54
N GLN A 102 12.66 5.65 -19.07
CA GLN A 102 12.33 5.82 -17.67
C GLN A 102 10.90 5.34 -17.43
N GLN A 103 10.73 4.34 -16.56
CA GLN A 103 9.42 3.92 -16.10
C GLN A 103 9.03 4.73 -14.86
N MET A 104 8.00 5.57 -14.97
CA MET A 104 7.46 6.34 -13.85
C MET A 104 6.11 5.75 -13.41
N GLN A 105 6.03 5.33 -12.15
CA GLN A 105 4.77 4.93 -11.53
C GLN A 105 4.08 6.15 -10.93
N HIS A 106 2.85 6.41 -11.34
CA HIS A 106 2.03 7.49 -10.80
C HIS A 106 0.67 6.93 -10.36
N PRO A 107 0.01 7.53 -9.36
CA PRO A 107 -1.34 7.11 -8.96
C PRO A 107 -2.29 7.23 -10.16
N CYS A 108 -3.19 6.27 -10.31
CA CYS A 108 -4.18 6.29 -11.37
C CYS A 108 -5.09 7.52 -11.22
N ASN A 109 -5.22 8.34 -12.26
CA ASN A 109 -6.04 9.55 -12.20
C ASN A 109 -7.54 9.26 -12.01
N GLU A 110 -8.03 8.11 -12.47
CA GLU A 110 -9.44 7.71 -12.37
C GLU A 110 -9.85 7.33 -10.94
N CYS A 111 -9.00 6.58 -10.22
CA CYS A 111 -9.29 6.11 -8.86
C CYS A 111 -8.43 6.76 -7.77
N LYS A 112 -7.54 7.69 -8.13
CA LYS A 112 -6.64 8.41 -7.21
C LYS A 112 -5.84 7.49 -6.27
N GLY A 113 -5.45 6.30 -6.74
CA GLY A 113 -4.69 5.34 -5.94
C GLY A 113 -5.51 4.31 -5.15
N THR A 114 -6.84 4.40 -5.13
CA THR A 114 -7.67 3.42 -4.39
C THR A 114 -7.75 2.06 -5.08
N GLY A 115 -7.60 2.02 -6.41
CA GLY A 115 -7.82 0.84 -7.25
C GLY A 115 -9.29 0.54 -7.53
N GLU A 116 -10.19 1.26 -6.87
CA GLU A 116 -11.63 1.05 -6.92
C GLU A 116 -12.34 2.36 -7.29
N THR A 117 -13.31 2.26 -8.19
CA THR A 117 -14.20 3.37 -8.56
C THR A 117 -15.53 3.16 -7.86
N ILE A 118 -16.07 4.24 -7.30
CA ILE A 118 -17.30 4.30 -6.53
C ILE A 118 -18.38 5.01 -7.34
#